data_AF-A0A661MQL7-F1
#
_entry.id   AF-A0A661MQL7-F1
#
_cell.length_a   1.000
_cell.length_b   1.000
_cell.length_c   1.000
_cell.angle_alpha   90.00
_cell.angle_beta   90.00
_cell.angle_gamma   90.00
#
_symmetry.space_group_name_H-M   'P 1'
#
loop_
_entity.id
_entity.type
_entity.pdbx_description
1 polymer ?
#
loop_
_entity_poly.entity_id
_entity_poly.type
_entity_poly.pdbx_seq_one_letter_code
_entity_poly.pdbx_strand_id
1 'polypeptide(L)' 'RADVFLEPIVGPTDFNHLSVRAAVAITLDRLFGVKSQPHNPR' A
#
# COMPACT_ATOMS: atom_id res chain seq x y z
N ARG A 1 16.34 -7.41 -12.52
CA ARG A 1 16.70 -6.05 -12.03
C ARG A 1 15.42 -5.25 -11.98
N ALA A 2 15.17 -4.49 -10.91
CA ALA A 2 13.99 -3.63 -10.83
C ALA A 2 14.31 -2.23 -11.38
N ASP A 3 13.34 -1.60 -12.04
CA ASP A 3 13.46 -0.23 -12.53
C ASP A 3 13.22 0.80 -11.42
N VAL A 4 12.40 0.45 -10.43
CA VAL A 4 12.04 1.29 -9.28
C VAL A 4 11.99 0.46 -7.99
N PHE A 5 12.23 1.13 -6.86
CA PHE A 5 12.05 0.59 -5.52
C PHE A 5 10.98 1.40 -4.79
N LEU A 6 9.99 0.72 -4.23
CA LEU A 6 8.98 1.34 -3.39
C LEU A 6 9.53 1.53 -1.97
N GLU A 7 9.01 2.55 -1.28
CA GLU A 7 9.26 2.71 0.14
C GLU A 7 8.74 1.49 0.93
N PRO A 8 9.41 1.10 2.02
CA PRO A 8 8.96 -0.02 2.83
C PRO A 8 7.58 0.26 3.43
N ILE A 9 6.84 -0.82 3.72
CA ILE A 9 5.59 -0.71 4.45
C ILE A 9 5.93 -0.41 5.91
N VAL A 10 5.70 0.83 6.34
CA VAL A 10 5.89 1.27 7.73
C VAL A 10 4.57 1.18 8.49
N GLY A 11 4.60 0.56 9.67
CA GLY A 11 3.49 0.48 10.61
C GLY A 11 3.72 1.36 11.85
N PRO A 12 2.90 1.22 12.90
CA PRO A 12 3.03 2.00 14.14
C PRO A 12 4.25 1.62 14.99
N THR A 13 5.00 0.59 14.60
CA THR A 13 6.19 0.09 15.28
C THR A 13 7.31 -0.09 14.26
N ASP A 14 8.55 -0.21 14.73
CA ASP A 14 9.71 -0.46 13.86
C ASP A 14 9.77 -1.88 13.25
N PHE A 15 8.86 -2.78 13.64
CA PHE A 15 8.77 -4.13 13.08
C PHE A 15 7.91 -4.16 11.82
N ASN A 16 8.54 -4.43 10.67
CA ASN A 16 7.89 -4.48 9.36
C ASN A 16 8.06 -5.82 8.63
N HIS A 17 8.46 -6.88 9.34
CA HIS A 17 8.57 -8.23 8.77
C HIS A 17 7.20 -8.85 8.56
N LEU A 18 6.57 -8.48 7.45
CA LEU A 18 5.29 -9.00 7.03
C LEU A 18 5.48 -10.32 6.28
N SER A 19 4.46 -11.18 6.33
CA SER A 19 4.39 -12.27 5.36
C SER A 19 4.32 -11.70 3.94
N VAL A 20 4.86 -12.44 2.97
CA VAL A 20 4.84 -12.01 1.56
C VAL A 20 3.42 -11.70 1.09
N ARG A 21 2.43 -12.52 1.48
CA ARG A 21 1.02 -12.30 1.16
C ARG A 21 0.51 -10.95 1.70
N ALA A 22 0.85 -10.62 2.95
CA ALA A 22 0.44 -9.35 3.55
C ALA A 22 1.12 -8.15 2.87
N ALA A 23 2.43 -8.24 2.59
CA ALA A 23 3.17 -7.20 1.90
C ALA A 23 2.59 -6.92 0.50
N VAL A 24 2.25 -7.97 -0.24
CA VAL A 24 1.60 -7.86 -1.56
C VAL A 24 0.22 -7.21 -1.45
N ALA A 25 -0.64 -7.67 -0.54
CA ALA A 25 -1.98 -7.13 -0.37
C ALA A 25 -1.96 -5.62 -0.07
N ILE A 26 -1.12 -5.18 0.86
CA ILE A 26 -0.97 -3.76 1.22
C ILE A 26 -0.42 -2.94 0.04
N THR A 27 0.57 -3.48 -0.69
CA THR A 27 1.15 -2.79 -1.84
C THR A 27 0.11 -2.57 -2.94
N LEU A 28 -0.69 -3.60 -3.24
CA LEU A 28 -1.75 -3.49 -4.24
C LEU A 28 -2.85 -2.53 -3.80
N ASP A 29 -3.23 -2.55 -2.52
CA ASP A 29 -4.21 -1.60 -1.97
C ASP A 29 -3.71 -0.14 -2.07
N ARG A 30 -2.43 0.12 -1.79
CA ARG A 30 -1.86 1.47 -1.97
C ARG A 30 -1.87 1.96 -3.42
N LEU A 31 -1.66 1.04 -4.38
CA LEU A 31 -1.59 1.38 -5.81
C LEU A 31 -2.97 1.49 -6.47
N PHE A 32 -3.94 0.66 -6.03
CA PHE A 32 -5.22 0.47 -6.72
C PHE A 32 -6.44 0.65 -5.81
N GLY A 33 -6.26 0.80 -4.50
CA GLY A 33 -7.31 1.02 -3.49
C GLY A 33 -7.83 2.45 -3.52
N VAL A 34 -8.25 2.90 -4.70
CA VAL A 34 -8.88 4.20 -4.92
C VAL A 34 -10.08 4.30 -3.97
N LYS A 35 -10.02 5.22 -3.00
CA LYS A 35 -11.19 5.66 -2.26
C LYS A 35 -12.23 6.07 -3.29
N SER A 36 -13.36 5.38 -3.34
CA SER A 36 -14.58 5.92 -3.91
C SER A 36 -14.82 7.26 -3.23
N GLN A 37 -14.33 8.37 -3.81
CA GLN A 37 -14.86 9.66 -3.42
C GLN A 37 -16.33 9.60 -3.81
N PRO A 38 -17.29 9.74 -2.87
CA PRO A 38 -18.60 10.14 -3.30
C PRO A 38 -18.38 11.49 -3.99
N HIS A 39 -18.53 11.50 -5.30
CA HIS A 39 -18.70 12.71 -6.08
C HIS A 39 -19.69 13.58 -5.30
N ASN A 40 -19.24 14.76 -4.89
CA ASN A 40 -20.06 15.78 -4.27
C ASN A 40 -20.62 16.64 -5.41
N PRO A 41 -21.89 16.49 -5.84
CA PRO A 41 -22.52 17.45 -6.72
C PRO A 41 -22.81 18.71 -5.91
N ARG A 42 -21.87 19.65 -5.89
CA ARG A 42 -22.18 21.06 -5.61
C ARG A 42 -21.75 21.87 -6.81
#